data_AF-A0A1Q3BP91-F1
#
_entry.id   AF-A0A1Q3BP91-F1
#
_cell.length_a   1.000
_cell.length_b   1.000
_cell.length_c   1.000
_cell.angle_alpha   90.00
_cell.angle_beta   90.00
_cell.angle_gamma   90.00
#
_symmetry.space_group_name_H-M   'P 1'
#
loop_
_entity.id
_entity.type
_entity.pdbx_description
1 polymer ?
#
loop_
_entity_poly.entity_id
_entity_poly.type
_entity_poly.pdbx_seq_one_letter_code
_entity_poly.pdbx_strand_id
1 'polypeptide(L)'
;VCAIPVPRFSHNNDRLIWGHSSYGNFSCKSAYLLQTNINEDIYSSSAFKCLWPLDILPRIKTFLWLAALDRLPTRSLLKARSIIEDGCPRCNLQTESILHVIRDCYHSKRIWNMLSLIPLSTEFFNSLYIHIWLKENCLSNKPSSLPHNG
;
A
#
# COMPACT_ATOMS: atom_id res chain seq x y z
N VAL A 1 -6.53 -7.34 -28.28
CA VAL A 1 -5.55 -7.66 -29.34
C VAL A 1 -5.13 -6.35 -29.98
N CYS A 2 -3.90 -5.91 -29.76
CA CYS A 2 -3.38 -4.68 -30.37
C CYS A 2 -2.61 -5.08 -31.63
N ALA A 3 -3.11 -4.69 -32.80
CA ALA A 3 -2.43 -4.94 -34.07
C ALA A 3 -1.49 -3.78 -34.38
N ILE A 4 -0.18 -4.04 -34.36
CA ILE A 4 0.84 -3.07 -34.78
C ILE A 4 1.06 -3.30 -36.28
N PRO A 5 0.92 -2.28 -37.15
CA PRO A 5 1.12 -2.44 -38.58
C PRO A 5 2.58 -2.83 -38.87
N VAL A 6 2.78 -3.92 -39.59
CA VAL A 6 4.11 -4.43 -39.96
C VAL A 6 4.68 -3.54 -41.08
N PRO A 7 5.93 -3.05 -40.97
CA PRO A 7 6.56 -2.28 -42.05
C PRO A 7 6.71 -3.17 -43.30
N ARG A 8 6.15 -2.74 -44.44
CA ARG A 8 6.13 -3.52 -45.69
C ARG A 8 7.51 -3.77 -46.34
N PHE A 9 8.59 -3.19 -45.80
CA PHE A 9 9.94 -3.30 -46.36
C PHE A 9 11.04 -3.30 -45.28
N SER A 10 10.98 -4.21 -44.31
CA SER A 10 12.13 -4.47 -43.45
C SER A 10 12.63 -5.89 -43.65
N HIS A 11 13.90 -6.05 -44.05
CA HIS A 11 14.64 -7.31 -44.00
C HIS A 11 14.89 -7.83 -42.56
N ASN A 12 14.17 -7.29 -41.57
CA ASN A 12 14.33 -7.66 -40.18
C ASN A 12 13.34 -8.76 -39.83
N ASN A 13 13.86 -9.81 -39.20
CA ASN A 13 13.07 -10.89 -38.65
C ASN A 13 12.07 -10.37 -37.60
N ASP A 14 10.90 -10.99 -37.56
CA ASP A 14 9.92 -10.76 -36.50
C ASP A 14 10.58 -10.95 -35.13
N ARG A 15 10.27 -10.03 -34.20
CA ARG A 15 10.74 -10.10 -32.82
C ARG A 15 9.57 -10.01 -31.86
N LEU A 16 9.61 -10.80 -30.80
CA LEU A 16 8.67 -10.70 -29.71
C LEU A 16 8.94 -9.40 -28.93
N ILE A 17 7.91 -8.60 -28.72
CA ILE A 17 7.98 -7.33 -28.01
C ILE A 17 7.11 -7.43 -26.76
N TRP A 18 7.67 -7.11 -25.60
CA TRP A 18 6.91 -7.03 -24.37
C TRP A 18 6.05 -5.76 -24.35
N GLY A 19 4.74 -5.92 -24.50
CA GLY A 19 3.78 -4.80 -24.62
C GLY A 19 3.66 -3.91 -23.38
N HIS A 20 4.17 -4.33 -22.23
CA HIS A 20 4.19 -3.56 -20.98
C HIS A 20 5.58 -2.99 -20.67
N SER A 21 6.33 -2.62 -21.69
CA SER A 21 7.58 -1.85 -21.60
C SER A 21 7.63 -0.87 -22.75
N SER A 22 7.95 0.39 -22.45
CA SER A 22 8.13 1.45 -23.46
C SER A 22 9.24 1.12 -24.47
N TYR A 23 10.23 0.32 -24.05
CA TYR A 23 11.34 -0.14 -24.90
C TYR A 23 11.09 -1.53 -25.50
N GLY A 24 9.96 -2.16 -25.19
CA GLY A 24 9.64 -3.50 -25.69
C GLY A 24 10.41 -4.65 -25.02
N ASN A 25 11.26 -4.34 -24.04
CA ASN A 25 12.07 -5.33 -23.33
C ASN A 25 11.27 -6.01 -22.21
N PHE A 26 11.42 -7.33 -22.12
CA PHE A 26 10.90 -8.11 -21.00
C PHE A 26 11.73 -7.86 -19.72
N SER A 27 11.05 -7.76 -18.58
CA SER A 27 11.71 -7.81 -17.27
C SER A 27 10.82 -8.55 -16.28
N CYS A 28 11.42 -9.26 -15.32
CA CYS A 28 10.65 -9.89 -14.25
C CYS A 28 9.80 -8.87 -13.48
N LYS A 29 10.26 -7.61 -13.36
CA LYS A 29 9.52 -6.51 -12.73
C LYS A 29 8.24 -6.17 -13.48
N SER A 30 8.32 -5.90 -14.79
CA SER A 30 7.14 -5.53 -15.60
C SER A 30 6.14 -6.67 -15.72
N ALA A 31 6.62 -7.91 -15.82
CA ALA A 31 5.76 -9.11 -15.77
C ALA A 31 5.07 -9.27 -14.41
N TYR A 32 5.79 -9.06 -13.31
CA TYR A 32 5.21 -9.15 -11.96
C TYR A 32 4.15 -8.08 -11.70
N LEU A 33 4.40 -6.83 -12.10
CA LEU A 33 3.44 -5.73 -11.94
C LEU A 33 2.16 -5.98 -12.76
N LEU A 34 2.30 -6.50 -13.98
CA LEU A 34 1.17 -6.95 -14.80
C LEU A 34 0.35 -8.03 -14.09
N GLN A 35 1.02 -9.09 -13.61
CA GLN A 35 0.39 -10.23 -12.95
C GLN A 35 -0.37 -9.79 -11.67
N THR A 36 0.20 -8.84 -10.94
CA THR A 36 -0.30 -8.44 -9.62
C THR A 36 -1.27 -7.26 -9.68
N ASN A 37 -1.50 -6.66 -10.85
CA ASN A 37 -2.25 -5.39 -11.00
C ASN A 37 -1.74 -4.29 -10.05
N ILE A 38 -0.48 -4.37 -9.64
CA ILE A 38 0.13 -3.36 -8.78
C ILE A 38 0.60 -2.24 -9.70
N ASN A 39 -0.01 -1.06 -9.56
CA ASN A 39 0.47 0.14 -10.25
C ASN A 39 1.92 0.41 -9.89
N GLU A 40 2.75 0.81 -10.86
CA GLU A 40 4.12 1.24 -10.58
C GLU A 40 4.16 2.35 -9.54
N ASP A 41 3.14 3.20 -9.47
CA ASP A 41 2.97 4.23 -8.44
C ASP A 41 2.89 3.70 -7.02
N ILE A 42 2.38 2.47 -6.82
CA ILE A 42 2.36 1.81 -5.52
C ILE A 42 3.77 1.35 -5.16
N TYR A 43 4.52 0.72 -6.08
CA TYR A 43 5.91 0.32 -5.83
C TYR A 43 6.89 1.51 -5.72
N SER A 44 6.63 2.55 -6.51
CA SER A 44 7.30 3.85 -6.48
C SER A 44 6.81 4.72 -5.31
N SER A 45 5.78 4.26 -4.58
CA SER A 45 5.08 5.09 -3.61
C SER A 45 6.06 5.63 -2.59
N SER A 46 5.95 6.94 -2.38
CA SER A 46 6.57 7.67 -1.29
C SER A 46 6.33 7.02 0.08
N ALA A 47 5.29 6.17 0.22
CA ALA A 47 5.01 5.40 1.44
C ALA A 47 6.17 4.47 1.82
N PHE A 48 6.84 3.80 0.86
CA PHE A 48 8.00 2.97 1.19
C PHE A 48 9.23 3.79 1.57
N LYS A 49 9.41 4.94 0.89
CA LYS A 49 10.51 5.85 1.17
C LYS A 49 10.40 6.48 2.55
N CYS A 50 9.18 6.73 3.06
CA CYS A 50 9.00 7.27 4.40
C CYS A 50 9.02 6.20 5.50
N LEU A 51 8.72 4.94 5.20
CA LEU A 51 8.69 3.87 6.21
C LEU A 51 10.09 3.45 6.71
N TRP A 52 11.06 3.31 5.80
CA TRP A 52 12.38 2.79 6.18
C TRP A 52 13.21 3.69 7.11
N PRO A 53 13.19 5.03 6.94
CA PRO A 53 13.90 5.96 7.81
C PRO A 53 13.36 6.05 9.24
N LEU A 54 12.13 5.57 9.52
CA LEU A 54 11.52 5.69 10.86
C LEU A 54 12.36 4.95 11.91
N ASP A 55 12.55 5.54 13.08
CA ASP A 55 13.22 4.86 14.20
C ASP A 55 12.22 4.02 15.01
N ILE A 56 11.86 2.86 14.46
CA ILE A 56 10.89 1.92 15.05
C ILE A 56 11.39 0.47 14.93
N LEU A 57 10.82 -0.41 15.75
CA LEU A 57 11.16 -1.84 15.74
C LEU A 57 11.03 -2.44 14.33
N PRO A 58 12.00 -3.26 13.88
CA PRO A 58 11.98 -3.89 12.56
C PRO A 58 10.68 -4.65 12.26
N ARG A 59 10.12 -5.33 13.25
CA ARG A 59 8.84 -6.05 13.13
C ARG A 59 7.68 -5.13 12.78
N ILE A 60 7.67 -3.90 13.31
CA ILE A 60 6.65 -2.89 12.99
C ILE A 60 6.87 -2.38 11.57
N LYS A 61 8.11 -2.13 11.14
CA LYS A 61 8.40 -1.74 9.76
C LYS A 61 7.92 -2.79 8.76
N THR A 62 8.20 -4.07 9.00
CA THR A 62 7.73 -5.18 8.15
C THR A 62 6.22 -5.26 8.13
N PHE A 63 5.55 -5.08 9.26
CA PHE A 63 4.09 -5.05 9.33
C PHE A 63 3.51 -3.91 8.48
N LEU A 64 4.02 -2.68 8.62
CA LEU A 64 3.57 -1.53 7.86
C LEU A 64 3.88 -1.66 6.36
N TRP A 65 5.01 -2.27 6.01
CA TRP A 65 5.37 -2.59 4.64
C TRP A 65 4.36 -3.55 4.00
N LEU A 66 4.00 -4.64 4.69
CA LEU A 66 2.96 -5.57 4.24
C LEU A 66 1.59 -4.90 4.17
N ALA A 67 1.29 -3.99 5.10
CA ALA A 67 0.05 -3.20 5.11
C ALA A 67 -0.05 -2.30 3.86
N ALA A 68 1.04 -1.58 3.52
CA ALA A 68 1.10 -0.71 2.36
C ALA A 68 0.93 -1.48 1.03
N LEU A 69 1.31 -2.76 1.00
CA LEU A 69 1.14 -3.66 -0.14
C LEU A 69 -0.24 -4.36 -0.17
N ASP A 70 -1.12 -4.09 0.78
CA ASP A 70 -2.42 -4.75 0.96
C ASP A 70 -2.30 -6.29 1.11
N ARG A 71 -1.24 -6.75 1.79
CA ARG A 71 -0.89 -8.18 1.93
C ARG A 71 -1.13 -8.77 3.31
N LEU A 72 -1.69 -8.00 4.24
CA LEU A 72 -2.04 -8.54 5.55
C LEU A 72 -3.23 -9.49 5.42
N PRO A 73 -3.28 -10.58 6.22
CA PRO A 73 -4.34 -11.58 6.14
C PRO A 73 -5.64 -11.07 6.78
N THR A 74 -6.28 -10.08 6.16
CA THR A 74 -7.58 -9.56 6.58
C THR A 74 -8.71 -10.41 6.00
N ARG A 75 -9.90 -10.44 6.63
CA ARG A 75 -11.04 -11.17 6.05
C ARG A 75 -11.44 -10.66 4.67
N SER A 76 -11.29 -9.36 4.37
CA SER A 76 -11.52 -8.87 3.01
C SER A 76 -10.63 -9.59 1.98
N LEU A 77 -9.35 -9.78 2.29
CA LEU A 77 -8.40 -10.46 1.42
C LEU A 77 -8.67 -11.97 1.35
N LEU A 78 -9.00 -12.59 2.49
CA LEU A 78 -9.30 -14.02 2.55
C LEU A 78 -10.62 -14.37 1.85
N LYS A 79 -11.62 -13.48 1.92
CA LYS A 79 -12.86 -13.56 1.14
C LYS A 79 -12.62 -13.42 -0.35
N ALA A 80 -11.76 -12.49 -0.77
CA ALA A 80 -11.36 -12.36 -2.17
C ALA A 80 -10.70 -13.64 -2.72
N ARG A 81 -10.18 -14.50 -1.84
CA ARG A 81 -9.63 -15.83 -2.15
C ARG A 81 -10.60 -16.97 -1.89
N SER A 82 -11.87 -16.67 -1.57
CA SER A 82 -12.92 -17.65 -1.26
C SER A 82 -12.57 -18.60 -0.10
N ILE A 83 -11.76 -18.14 0.87
CA ILE A 83 -11.35 -18.96 2.03
C ILE A 83 -12.36 -18.83 3.17
N ILE A 84 -12.83 -17.61 3.46
CA ILE A 84 -13.77 -17.31 4.54
C ILE A 84 -14.71 -16.17 4.15
N GLU A 85 -15.80 -16.04 4.91
CA GLU A 85 -16.76 -14.94 4.78
C GLU A 85 -16.22 -13.61 5.30
N ASP A 86 -16.85 -12.53 4.81
CA ASP A 86 -16.50 -11.17 5.23
C ASP A 86 -16.97 -10.85 6.65
N GLY A 87 -16.39 -9.79 7.20
CA GLY A 87 -16.85 -9.12 8.40
C GLY A 87 -15.81 -9.15 9.50
N CYS A 88 -15.52 -7.99 10.08
CA CYS A 88 -14.56 -7.85 11.16
C CYS A 88 -14.99 -8.68 12.38
N PRO A 89 -14.19 -9.63 12.86
CA PRO A 89 -14.54 -10.48 14.00
C PRO A 89 -14.57 -9.69 15.32
N ARG A 90 -14.04 -8.46 15.32
CA ARG A 90 -13.92 -7.62 16.50
C ARG A 90 -15.14 -6.71 16.69
N CYS A 91 -15.62 -6.08 15.62
CA CYS A 91 -16.76 -5.17 15.69
C CYS A 91 -18.05 -5.76 15.12
N ASN A 92 -17.99 -6.79 14.27
CA ASN A 92 -19.12 -7.41 13.57
C ASN A 92 -20.01 -6.43 12.76
N LEU A 93 -19.52 -5.23 12.45
CA LEU A 93 -20.30 -4.16 11.80
C LEU A 93 -19.88 -3.88 10.36
N GLN A 94 -18.62 -4.12 10.00
CA GLN A 94 -18.04 -3.76 8.71
C GLN A 94 -17.07 -4.83 8.21
N THR A 95 -16.80 -4.84 6.91
CA THR A 95 -15.72 -5.61 6.26
C THR A 95 -14.38 -5.36 6.94
N GLU A 96 -13.62 -6.43 7.18
CA GLU A 96 -12.29 -6.32 7.78
C GLU A 96 -11.27 -5.95 6.69
N SER A 97 -11.11 -4.65 6.43
CA SER A 97 -9.99 -4.13 5.65
C SER A 97 -8.80 -3.79 6.56
N ILE A 98 -7.62 -3.60 5.98
CA ILE A 98 -6.43 -3.19 6.74
C ILE A 98 -6.66 -1.86 7.47
N LEU A 99 -7.23 -0.87 6.76
CA LEU A 99 -7.61 0.42 7.37
C LEU A 99 -8.65 0.25 8.47
N HIS A 100 -9.63 -0.64 8.28
CA HIS A 100 -10.59 -0.93 9.33
C HIS A 100 -9.89 -1.46 10.59
N VAL A 101 -9.04 -2.49 10.46
CA VAL A 101 -8.37 -3.09 11.62
C VAL A 101 -7.45 -2.10 12.32
N ILE A 102 -6.70 -1.27 11.58
CA ILE A 102 -5.71 -0.36 12.16
C ILE A 102 -6.35 0.94 12.67
N ARG A 103 -7.41 1.43 12.01
CA ARG A 103 -7.94 2.78 12.21
C ARG A 103 -9.45 2.80 12.45
N ASP A 104 -10.26 2.26 11.54
CA ASP A 104 -11.70 2.56 11.52
C ASP A 104 -12.58 1.69 12.43
N CYS A 105 -12.05 0.53 12.85
CA CYS A 105 -12.73 -0.36 13.77
C CYS A 105 -13.04 0.39 15.06
N TYR A 106 -14.26 0.23 15.57
CA TYR A 106 -14.71 0.82 16.84
C TYR A 106 -13.66 0.66 17.96
N HIS A 107 -13.09 -0.54 18.08
CA HIS A 107 -12.08 -0.83 19.09
C HIS A 107 -10.75 -0.11 18.83
N SER A 108 -10.32 -0.04 17.57
CA SER A 108 -9.08 0.64 17.18
C SER A 108 -9.21 2.16 17.35
N LYS A 109 -10.35 2.75 16.95
CA LYS A 109 -10.67 4.17 17.20
C LYS A 109 -10.57 4.52 18.68
N ARG A 110 -11.09 3.65 19.57
CA ARG A 110 -10.99 3.87 21.02
C ARG A 110 -9.55 3.94 21.50
N ILE A 111 -8.68 3.06 21.02
CA ILE A 111 -7.25 3.08 21.37
C ILE A 111 -6.61 4.39 20.90
N TRP A 112 -6.86 4.81 19.65
CA TRP A 112 -6.35 6.08 19.14
C TRP A 112 -6.80 7.28 19.98
N ASN A 113 -8.08 7.31 20.37
CA ASN A 113 -8.61 8.37 21.23
C ASN A 113 -7.99 8.38 22.63
N MET A 114 -7.66 7.21 23.20
CA MET A 114 -7.02 7.13 24.52
C MET A 114 -5.58 7.62 24.49
N LEU A 115 -4.83 7.28 23.44
CA LEU A 115 -3.41 7.58 23.35
C LEU A 115 -3.11 9.09 23.34
N SER A 116 -4.07 9.94 22.98
CA SER A 116 -3.95 11.40 23.05
C SER A 116 -2.70 11.96 22.33
N LEU A 117 -2.15 11.21 21.37
CA LEU A 117 -0.83 11.49 20.78
C LEU A 117 -0.84 12.68 19.80
N ILE A 118 -2.00 13.05 19.26
CA ILE A 118 -2.22 14.16 18.31
C ILE A 118 -3.70 14.56 18.47
N PRO A 119 -4.12 15.83 18.29
CA PRO A 119 -5.52 16.09 17.95
C PRO A 119 -5.80 15.30 16.67
N LEU A 120 -6.50 14.16 16.79
CA LEU A 120 -6.94 13.36 15.66
C LEU A 120 -7.86 14.26 14.85
N SER A 121 -7.29 14.97 13.87
CA SER A 121 -8.06 15.78 12.95
C SER A 121 -9.02 14.85 12.22
N THR A 122 -10.16 15.37 11.80
CA THR A 122 -11.08 14.66 10.89
C THR A 122 -10.33 14.05 9.71
N GLU A 123 -9.26 14.71 9.25
CA GLU A 123 -8.38 14.22 8.17
C GLU A 123 -7.71 12.88 8.43
N PHE A 124 -7.39 12.54 9.69
CA PHE A 124 -6.78 11.26 10.03
C PHE A 124 -7.66 10.06 9.61
N PHE A 125 -8.98 10.23 9.66
CA PHE A 125 -9.97 9.22 9.32
C PHE A 125 -10.47 9.30 7.87
N ASN A 126 -10.06 10.32 7.12
CA ASN A 126 -10.60 10.58 5.77
C ASN A 126 -9.91 9.79 4.66
N SER A 127 -8.65 9.36 4.85
CA SER A 127 -7.92 8.66 3.77
C SER A 127 -8.57 7.30 3.47
N LEU A 128 -8.94 7.08 2.21
CA LEU A 128 -9.64 5.86 1.77
C LEU A 128 -8.70 4.65 1.57
N TYR A 129 -7.42 4.90 1.32
CA TYR A 129 -6.44 3.88 1.00
C TYR A 129 -5.28 3.86 2.00
N ILE A 130 -4.88 2.65 2.43
CA ILE A 130 -3.85 2.45 3.46
C ILE A 130 -2.51 3.08 3.11
N HIS A 131 -2.10 3.00 1.84
CA HIS A 131 -0.82 3.55 1.39
C HIS A 131 -0.79 5.10 1.44
N ILE A 132 -1.95 5.75 1.22
CA ILE A 132 -2.09 7.22 1.37
C ILE A 132 -2.03 7.59 2.85
N TRP A 133 -2.82 6.90 3.67
CA TRP A 133 -2.85 7.13 5.12
C TRP A 133 -1.45 6.95 5.76
N LEU A 134 -0.72 5.90 5.37
CA LEU A 134 0.64 5.68 5.85
C LEU A 134 1.58 6.80 5.43
N LYS A 135 1.50 7.26 4.17
CA LYS A 135 2.32 8.37 3.69
C LYS A 135 2.08 9.65 4.51
N GLU A 136 0.82 9.99 4.76
CA GLU A 136 0.44 11.19 5.53
C GLU A 136 0.98 11.15 6.97
N ASN A 137 0.93 9.97 7.60
CA ASN A 137 1.32 9.80 9.00
C ASN A 137 2.80 9.47 9.22
N CYS A 138 3.52 9.01 8.19
CA CYS A 138 4.97 8.79 8.29
C CYS A 138 5.78 10.08 8.04
N LEU A 139 5.23 11.02 7.25
CA LEU A 139 5.89 12.28 6.91
C LEU A 139 5.65 13.41 7.93
N SER A 140 4.68 13.24 8.84
CA SER A 140 4.32 14.24 9.85
C SER A 140 5.34 14.35 11.00
N ASN A 141 6.29 13.43 11.12
CA ASN A 141 7.35 13.48 12.12
C ASN A 141 8.60 14.21 11.59
N LYS A 142 8.56 15.53 11.51
CA LYS A 142 9.74 16.29 11.94
C LYS A 142 9.63 16.39 13.47
N PRO A 143 10.52 15.76 14.25
CA PRO A 143 10.58 16.06 15.67
C PRO A 143 10.90 17.55 15.80
N SER A 144 9.93 18.34 16.29
CA SER A 144 10.24 19.65 16.86
C SER A 144 11.29 19.42 17.94
N SER A 145 12.46 20.04 17.75
CA SER A 145 13.57 20.07 18.68
C SER A 145 13.07 20.20 20.12
N LEU A 146 13.25 19.14 20.92
CA LEU A 146 13.14 19.25 22.37
C LEU A 146 14.17 20.28 22.86
N PRO A 147 13.82 21.19 23.78
CA PRO A 147 14.79 22.10 24.35
C PRO A 147 15.79 21.29 25.16
N HIS A 148 17.06 21.37 24.78
CA HIS A 148 18.16 20.92 25.61
C HIS A 148 18.13 21.72 26.92
N ASN A 149 17.71 21.07 28.00
CA ASN A 149 18.05 21.48 29.35
C ASN A 149 19.21 20.60 29.82
N GLY A 150 20.37 21.24 29.97
CA GLY A 150 21.62 20.72 30.54
C GLY A 150 22.58 21.88 30.70
#